data_AF-A0A2H5V6V2-F1
#
_entry.id   AF-A0A2H5V6V2-F1
#
_cell.length_a   1.000
_cell.length_b   1.000
_cell.length_c   1.000
_cell.angle_alpha   90.00
_cell.angle_beta   90.00
_cell.angle_gamma   90.00
#
_symmetry.space_group_name_H-M   'P 1'
#
loop_
_entity.id
_entity.type
_entity.pdbx_description
1 polymer ?
#
loop_
_entity_poly.entity_id
_entity_poly.type
_entity_poly.pdbx_seq_one_letter_code
_entity_poly.pdbx_strand_id
1 'polypeptide(L)'
;MNVFVNNEDIRFLEGVNTKIKDGDVVYIIPSIAGGLSIAAPAAVAKKLGRTVKQHGRITVPAKLLKKAKKNEVTVIIDDVKYIFEPDRYNRIYLPPTLREKIAHLSSFEFTLSDGELILRFRRF
;
A
#
# COMPACT_ATOMS: atom_id res chain seq x y z
N MET A 1 -4.85 -16.12 9.29
CA MET A 1 -5.93 -16.20 8.28
C MET A 1 -7.24 -16.05 9.02
N ASN A 2 -8.17 -15.23 8.51
CA ASN A 2 -9.47 -15.02 9.14
C ASN A 2 -10.54 -15.60 8.21
N VAL A 3 -11.42 -16.44 8.75
CA VAL A 3 -12.46 -17.14 7.99
C VAL A 3 -13.78 -16.92 8.70
N PHE A 4 -14.81 -16.57 7.93
CA PHE A 4 -16.15 -16.30 8.42
C PHE A 4 -17.17 -17.09 7.59
N VAL A 5 -18.23 -17.57 8.23
CA VAL A 5 -19.39 -18.21 7.59
C VAL A 5 -20.61 -17.37 7.96
N ASN A 6 -21.37 -16.90 6.97
CA ASN A 6 -22.54 -16.03 7.16
C ASN A 6 -22.26 -14.85 8.09
N ASN A 7 -21.12 -14.19 7.89
CA ASN A 7 -20.63 -13.04 8.66
C ASN A 7 -20.19 -13.35 10.12
N GLU A 8 -20.14 -14.62 10.52
CA GLU A 8 -19.70 -15.04 11.85
C GLU A 8 -18.32 -15.73 11.78
N ASP A 9 -17.40 -15.41 12.71
CA ASP A 9 -16.03 -15.97 12.71
C ASP A 9 -16.09 -17.44 13.15
N ILE A 10 -15.49 -18.34 12.37
CA ILE A 10 -15.53 -19.79 12.61
C ILE A 10 -14.93 -20.19 13.96
N ARG A 11 -14.12 -19.34 14.59
CA ARG A 11 -13.52 -19.58 15.92
C ARG A 11 -14.56 -19.63 17.05
N PHE A 12 -15.72 -19.02 16.84
CA PHE A 12 -16.85 -19.08 17.77
C PHE A 12 -17.87 -20.17 17.40
N LEU A 13 -17.65 -20.85 16.26
CA LEU A 13 -18.40 -22.03 15.81
C LEU A 13 -17.60 -23.31 16.12
N GLU A 14 -17.69 -24.32 15.26
CA GLU A 14 -16.96 -25.59 15.39
C GLU A 14 -15.56 -25.53 14.72
N GLY A 15 -15.03 -24.33 14.49
CA GLY A 15 -13.76 -24.12 13.81
C GLY A 15 -13.78 -24.72 12.41
N VAL A 16 -12.79 -25.57 12.11
CA VAL A 16 -12.67 -26.25 10.81
C VAL A 16 -13.78 -27.30 10.57
N ASN A 17 -14.47 -27.73 11.62
CA ASN A 17 -15.57 -28.69 11.52
C ASN A 17 -16.93 -28.03 11.28
N THR A 18 -16.97 -26.69 11.19
CA THR A 18 -18.21 -25.93 10.96
C THR A 18 -18.91 -26.46 9.71
N LYS A 19 -20.07 -27.11 9.91
CA LYS A 19 -20.88 -27.65 8.83
C LYS A 19 -21.48 -26.52 8.01
N ILE A 20 -21.22 -26.55 6.72
CA ILE A 20 -21.79 -25.63 5.73
C ILE A 20 -22.94 -26.32 4.98
N LYS A 21 -23.95 -25.54 4.63
CA LYS A 21 -25.06 -25.95 3.77
C LYS A 21 -24.95 -25.26 2.42
N ASP A 22 -25.65 -25.82 1.45
CA ASP A 22 -25.81 -25.16 0.15
C ASP A 22 -26.53 -23.80 0.36
N GLY A 23 -25.93 -22.73 -0.16
CA GLY A 23 -26.39 -21.35 0.04
C GLY A 23 -25.68 -20.55 1.13
N ASP A 24 -24.80 -21.15 1.94
CA ASP A 24 -24.00 -20.41 2.92
C ASP A 24 -22.88 -19.59 2.26
N VAL A 25 -22.61 -18.40 2.80
CA VAL A 25 -21.58 -17.49 2.29
C VAL A 25 -20.33 -17.57 3.17
N VAL A 26 -19.20 -17.96 2.56
CA VAL A 26 -17.91 -18.05 3.25
C VAL A 26 -17.01 -16.86 2.86
N TYR A 27 -16.59 -16.09 3.85
CA TYR A 27 -15.60 -15.02 3.68
C TYR A 27 -14.24 -15.47 4.16
N ILE A 28 -13.29 -15.55 3.24
CA ILE A 28 -11.87 -15.77 3.56
C ILE A 28 -11.18 -14.42 3.49
N ILE A 29 -10.92 -13.84 4.65
CA ILE A 29 -10.14 -12.61 4.76
C ILE A 29 -8.67 -13.02 4.91
N PRO A 30 -7.82 -12.79 3.88
CA PRO A 30 -6.40 -13.00 4.04
C PRO A 30 -5.93 -12.12 5.19
N SER A 31 -5.32 -12.73 6.21
CA SER A 31 -4.65 -11.93 7.23
C SER A 31 -3.49 -11.23 6.53
N ILE A 32 -3.57 -9.92 6.37
CA ILE A 32 -2.43 -9.10 6.01
C ILE A 32 -1.49 -9.16 7.22
N ALA A 33 -0.64 -10.18 7.25
CA ALA A 33 0.55 -10.16 8.08
C ALA A 33 1.35 -8.94 7.62
N GLY A 34 1.40 -7.91 8.47
CA GLY A 34 2.29 -6.78 8.27
C GLY A 34 3.69 -7.31 8.02
N GLY A 35 4.18 -7.11 6.80
CA GLY A 35 5.40 -7.73 6.33
C GLY A 35 6.62 -7.25 7.09
N LEU A 36 7.51 -8.19 7.39
CA LEU A 36 8.95 -7.95 7.51
C LEU A 36 9.63 -9.07 6.74
N SER A 37 9.68 -8.92 5.41
CA SER A 37 10.60 -9.71 4.62
C SER A 37 12.02 -9.26 4.96
N ILE A 38 12.84 -10.25 5.32
CA ILE A 38 14.22 -10.12 5.77
C ILE A 38 15.08 -9.77 4.56
N ALA A 39 15.13 -8.48 4.27
CA ALA A 39 16.18 -7.77 3.56
C ALA A 39 15.66 -6.35 3.59
N ALA A 40 16.18 -5.47 4.46
CA ALA A 40 15.69 -4.10 4.52
C ALA A 40 15.72 -3.52 3.09
N PRO A 41 14.56 -3.40 2.40
CA PRO A 41 14.56 -2.81 1.09
C PRO A 41 15.05 -1.39 1.28
N ALA A 42 15.75 -0.82 0.30
CA ALA A 42 16.24 0.55 0.40
C ALA A 42 15.05 1.48 0.64
N ALA A 43 14.80 1.79 1.91
CA ALA A 43 13.60 2.44 2.38
C ALA A 43 13.92 3.89 2.71
N VAL A 44 13.18 4.81 2.10
CA VAL A 44 13.37 6.25 2.32
C VAL A 44 12.04 6.82 2.83
N ALA A 45 11.93 6.93 4.15
CA ALA A 45 10.81 7.57 4.81
C ALA A 45 10.97 9.09 4.86
N LYS A 46 9.89 9.82 4.60
CA LYS A 46 9.83 11.29 4.67
C LYS A 46 8.50 11.73 5.30
N LYS A 47 8.53 12.86 6.00
CA LYS A 47 7.32 13.52 6.50
C LYS A 47 6.48 14.03 5.33
N LEU A 48 5.17 13.85 5.41
CA LEU A 48 4.24 14.37 4.41
C LEU A 48 4.08 15.89 4.60
N GLY A 49 4.89 16.65 3.87
CA GLY A 49 4.92 18.10 3.95
C GLY A 49 3.75 18.79 3.23
N ARG A 50 3.57 20.09 3.50
CA ARG A 50 2.52 20.94 2.90
C ARG A 50 2.56 20.94 1.37
N THR A 51 3.75 20.87 0.76
CA THR A 51 3.91 20.85 -0.70
C THR A 51 3.22 19.64 -1.35
N VAL A 52 3.28 18.47 -0.72
CA VAL A 52 2.64 17.26 -1.27
C VAL A 52 1.12 17.39 -1.15
N LYS A 53 0.62 17.91 -0.02
CA LYS A 53 -0.82 18.12 0.19
C LYS A 53 -1.39 19.20 -0.75
N GLN A 54 -0.66 20.30 -0.94
CA GLN A 54 -1.14 21.43 -1.74
C GLN A 54 -0.91 21.27 -3.25
N HIS A 55 0.19 20.64 -3.67
CA HIS A 55 0.59 20.57 -5.07
C HIS A 55 0.75 19.14 -5.60
N GLY A 56 0.59 18.11 -4.77
CA GLY A 56 0.71 16.71 -5.20
C GLY A 56 2.12 16.28 -5.60
N ARG A 57 3.10 17.18 -5.53
CA ARG A 57 4.45 16.97 -6.04
C ARG A 57 5.28 16.15 -5.05
N ILE A 58 5.64 14.94 -5.43
CA ILE A 58 6.56 14.09 -4.67
C ILE A 58 7.83 13.86 -5.47
N THR A 59 8.97 14.22 -4.88
CA THR A 59 10.28 13.91 -5.45
C THR A 59 10.70 12.50 -5.07
N VAL A 60 10.89 11.68 -6.10
CA VAL A 60 11.37 10.31 -6.02
C VAL A 60 12.89 10.30 -5.91
N PRO A 61 13.49 9.55 -4.96
CA PRO A 61 14.95 9.47 -4.85
C PRO A 61 15.58 8.85 -6.10
N ALA A 62 16.46 9.59 -6.78
CA ALA A 62 17.15 9.11 -7.99
C ALA A 62 17.93 7.81 -7.77
N LYS A 63 18.45 7.58 -6.56
CA LYS A 63 19.12 6.33 -6.18
C LYS A 63 18.20 5.10 -6.28
N LEU A 64 16.91 5.27 -6.00
CA LEU A 64 15.93 4.21 -6.07
C LEU A 64 15.44 4.01 -7.51
N LEU A 65 15.21 5.10 -8.25
CA LEU A 65 14.85 5.03 -9.67
C LEU A 65 15.90 4.31 -10.51
N LYS A 66 17.18 4.59 -10.30
CA LYS A 66 18.28 3.89 -11.00
C LYS A 66 18.33 2.39 -10.72
N LYS A 67 17.79 1.95 -9.58
CA LYS A 67 17.73 0.53 -9.20
C LYS A 67 16.40 -0.13 -9.56
N ALA A 68 15.40 0.65 -9.97
CA ALA A 68 14.12 0.12 -10.42
C ALA A 68 14.27 -0.46 -11.82
N LYS A 69 13.57 -1.57 -12.08
CA LYS A 69 13.52 -2.21 -13.40
C LYS A 69 12.75 -1.36 -14.43
N LYS A 70 11.81 -0.55 -13.95
CA LYS A 70 10.98 0.34 -14.75
C LYS A 70 11.03 1.76 -14.19
N ASN A 71 10.87 2.76 -15.07
CA ASN A 71 10.73 4.15 -14.67
C ASN A 71 9.29 4.46 -14.22
N GLU A 72 8.80 3.69 -13.25
CA GLU A 72 7.43 3.75 -12.74
C GLU A 72 7.46 3.72 -11.20
N VAL A 73 6.51 4.41 -10.59
CA VAL A 73 6.29 4.42 -9.15
C VAL A 73 4.89 3.92 -8.86
N THR A 74 4.84 2.78 -8.19
CA THR A 74 3.61 2.24 -7.65
C THR A 74 3.26 2.98 -6.37
N VAL A 75 2.17 3.74 -6.37
CA VAL A 75 1.62 4.43 -5.20
C VAL A 75 0.48 3.59 -4.64
N ILE A 76 0.56 3.24 -3.36
CA ILE A 76 -0.51 2.49 -2.67
C ILE A 76 -1.22 3.43 -1.69
N ILE A 77 -2.52 3.66 -1.91
CA ILE A 77 -3.39 4.47 -1.06
C ILE A 77 -4.69 3.69 -0.86
N ASP A 78 -5.11 3.49 0.39
CA ASP A 78 -6.31 2.72 0.76
C ASP A 78 -6.38 1.35 0.06
N ASP A 79 -5.26 0.63 0.03
CA ASP A 79 -5.08 -0.66 -0.66
C ASP A 79 -5.29 -0.65 -2.19
N VAL A 80 -5.50 0.54 -2.78
CA VAL A 80 -5.57 0.72 -4.23
C VAL A 80 -4.18 1.04 -4.77
N LYS A 81 -3.78 0.30 -5.81
CA LYS A 81 -2.52 0.47 -6.55
C LYS A 81 -2.71 1.50 -7.67
N TYR A 82 -1.93 2.56 -7.65
CA TYR A 82 -1.81 3.56 -8.71
C TYR A 82 -0.40 3.53 -9.28
N ILE A 83 -0.22 3.71 -10.58
CA ILE A 83 1.10 3.71 -11.22
C ILE A 83 1.34 5.09 -11.81
N PHE A 84 2.51 5.67 -11.50
CA PHE A 84 2.92 6.98 -11.99
C PHE A 84 4.29 6.91 -12.64
N GLU A 85 4.44 7.59 -13.76
CA GLU A 85 5.74 7.82 -14.38
C GLU A 85 6.36 9.10 -13.80
N PRO A 86 7.60 9.06 -13.30
CA PRO A 86 8.32 10.27 -12.90
C PRO A 86 8.61 11.16 -14.10
N ASP A 87 8.51 12.47 -13.90
CA ASP A 87 8.96 13.47 -14.87
C ASP A 87 10.50 13.48 -15.02
N ARG A 88 11.01 14.31 -15.93
CA ARG A 88 12.46 14.53 -16.14
C ARG A 88 13.22 15.02 -14.90
N TYR A 89 12.52 15.45 -13.86
CA TYR A 89 13.07 15.90 -12.58
C TYR A 89 12.88 14.86 -11.46
N ASN A 90 12.51 13.62 -11.80
CA ASN A 90 12.20 12.53 -10.88
C ASN A 90 11.04 12.86 -9.94
N ARG A 91 10.01 13.56 -10.43
CA ARG A 91 8.83 13.94 -9.64
C ARG A 91 7.60 13.25 -10.17
N ILE A 92 6.76 12.78 -9.25
CA ILE A 92 5.40 12.35 -9.57
C ILE A 92 4.41 13.40 -9.08
N TYR A 93 3.28 13.50 -9.77
CA TYR A 93 2.20 14.41 -9.45
C TYR A 93 0.95 13.63 -9.04
N LEU A 94 0.53 13.80 -7.79
CA LEU A 94 -0.72 13.26 -7.30
C LEU A 94 -1.89 14.16 -7.68
N PRO A 95 -2.89 13.63 -8.43
CA PRO A 95 -4.10 14.39 -8.75
C PRO A 95 -4.86 14.78 -7.46
N PRO A 96 -5.69 15.83 -7.51
CA PRO A 96 -6.46 16.31 -6.36
C PRO A 96 -7.21 15.20 -5.61
N THR A 97 -7.82 14.27 -6.34
CA THR A 97 -8.60 13.14 -5.79
C THR A 97 -7.77 12.23 -4.88
N LEU A 98 -6.49 11.98 -5.22
CA LEU A 98 -5.60 11.18 -4.37
C LEU A 98 -5.03 12.01 -3.22
N ARG A 99 -4.92 13.33 -3.39
CA ARG A 99 -4.45 14.24 -2.33
C ARG A 99 -5.42 14.29 -1.16
N GLU A 100 -6.72 14.28 -1.44
CA GLU A 100 -7.77 14.20 -0.41
C GLU A 100 -7.64 12.94 0.42
N LYS A 101 -7.42 11.78 -0.22
CA LYS A 101 -7.21 10.49 0.48
C LYS A 101 -6.01 10.50 1.42
N ILE A 102 -4.91 11.15 1.02
CA ILE A 102 -3.69 11.23 1.85
C ILE A 102 -3.69 12.43 2.82
N ALA A 103 -4.75 13.25 2.85
CA ALA A 103 -4.79 14.47 3.66
C ALA A 103 -4.64 14.19 5.16
N HIS A 104 -5.18 13.08 5.64
CA HIS A 104 -5.10 12.62 7.03
C HIS A 104 -3.79 11.90 7.37
N LEU A 105 -2.96 11.61 6.37
CA LEU A 105 -1.69 10.91 6.55
C LEU A 105 -0.59 11.90 6.89
N SER A 106 0.49 11.37 7.47
CA SER A 106 1.54 12.16 8.12
C SER A 106 2.94 11.88 7.58
N SER A 107 3.14 10.73 6.97
CA SER A 107 4.42 10.34 6.37
C SER A 107 4.20 9.48 5.12
N PHE A 108 5.25 9.34 4.34
CA PHE A 108 5.31 8.40 3.23
C PHE A 108 6.70 7.77 3.17
N GLU A 109 6.78 6.61 2.55
CA GLU A 109 7.98 5.81 2.43
C GLU A 109 8.10 5.26 1.02
N PHE A 110 9.29 5.43 0.44
CA PHE A 110 9.67 4.71 -0.77
C PHE A 110 10.31 3.40 -0.39
N THR A 111 9.91 2.32 -1.06
CA THR A 111 10.43 0.96 -0.88
C THR A 111 10.78 0.41 -2.25
N LEU A 112 11.94 -0.22 -2.40
CA LEU A 112 12.29 -0.97 -3.60
C LEU A 112 12.14 -2.47 -3.31
N SER A 113 11.13 -3.13 -3.91
CA SER A 113 10.92 -4.59 -3.79
C SER A 113 11.01 -5.22 -5.17
N ASP A 114 11.89 -6.21 -5.36
CA ASP A 114 12.01 -6.98 -6.60
C ASP A 114 12.25 -6.14 -7.90
N GLY A 115 12.73 -4.91 -7.72
CA GLY A 115 12.94 -3.93 -8.80
C GLY A 115 11.73 -3.02 -9.06
N GLU A 116 10.64 -3.15 -8.32
CA GLU A 116 9.51 -2.23 -8.33
C GLU A 116 9.67 -1.16 -7.25
N LEU A 117 9.50 0.11 -7.64
CA LEU A 117 9.51 1.23 -6.71
C LEU A 117 8.11 1.48 -6.19
N ILE A 118 7.93 1.33 -4.88
CA ILE A 118 6.65 1.45 -4.20
C ILE A 118 6.68 2.66 -3.27
N LEU A 119 5.69 3.55 -3.39
CA LEU A 119 5.41 4.63 -2.46
C LEU A 119 4.21 4.23 -1.59
N ARG A 120 4.42 4.16 -0.28
CA ARG A 120 3.35 3.91 0.70
C ARG A 120 3.18 5.13 1.59
N PHE A 121 1.94 5.46 1.93
CA PHE A 121 1.66 6.48 2.92
C PHE A 121 1.36 5.83 4.27
N ARG A 122 1.71 6.51 5.36
CA ARG A 122 1.44 6.05 6.73
C ARG A 122 0.82 7.16 7.55
N ARG A 123 -0.06 6.74 8.45
CA ARG A 123 -0.49 7.51 9.61
C ARG A 123 0.50 7.21 10.75
N PHE A 124 0.97 8.24 11.44
CA PHE A 124 1.79 8.11 12.65
C PHE A 124 0.95 7.49 13.76
#